data_AF-A0AA37M845-F1
#
_entry.id   AF-A0AA37M845-F1
#
_cell.length_a   1.000
_cell.length_b   1.000
_cell.length_c   1.000
_cell.angle_alpha   90.00
_cell.angle_beta   90.00
_cell.angle_gamma   90.00
#
_symmetry.space_group_name_H-M   'P 1'
#
loop_
_entity.id
_entity.type
_entity.pdbx_description
1 polymer ?
#
loop_
_entity_poly.entity_id
_entity_poly.type
_entity_poly.pdbx_seq_one_letter_code
_entity_poly.pdbx_strand_id
1 'polypeptide(L)'
;MPESVEREVEVVPGYRGPPAVWGLQWSRPKIVVTRRGERQLAKAPGTPEFEEAWSLAHDDLSEYGFAWECMGTVGFWERRDLDHSVLRDVIDSLPDRAARREAEALRREEERREEAARREAEQRERDRAYIEGAREAARASLRGRRWSWAKTSLIDEAQELLARPELDRAHAGRLILLVDQAATNVGRSEKRTSQAHEPEMRRADDPAVQAAALEGVRHITLHDEDWASVQNGVGWSRSTTCDGHVLAGLDRLTIEQTSHALRLLRVHRKQLPGRIFLALFALRLPAAQATLSLSDAG
;
A
#
# COMPACT_ATOMS: atom_id res chain seq x y z
N MET A 1 52.58 -25.20 -29.81
CA MET A 1 52.90 -24.62 -28.49
C MET A 1 54.40 -24.59 -28.37
N PRO A 2 55.10 -23.46 -28.59
CA PRO A 2 56.52 -23.41 -28.28
C PRO A 2 56.67 -23.29 -26.76
N GLU A 3 57.29 -24.30 -26.15
CA GLU A 3 57.66 -24.32 -24.74
C GLU A 3 58.59 -23.14 -24.44
N SER A 4 58.25 -22.39 -23.39
CA SER A 4 59.07 -21.31 -22.86
C SER A 4 60.37 -21.90 -22.32
N VAL A 5 61.49 -21.59 -22.96
CA VAL A 5 62.82 -22.04 -22.49
C VAL A 5 63.27 -21.12 -21.37
N GLU A 6 63.28 -21.63 -20.14
CA GLU A 6 63.77 -20.91 -18.96
C GLU A 6 65.30 -20.99 -18.91
N ARG A 7 65.97 -19.84 -18.82
CA ARG A 7 67.42 -19.75 -18.56
C ARG A 7 67.66 -18.93 -17.30
N GLU A 8 68.36 -19.50 -16.33
CA GLU A 8 68.79 -18.81 -15.12
C GLU A 8 70.07 -18.02 -15.40
N VAL A 9 69.99 -16.68 -15.32
CA VAL A 9 71.14 -15.78 -15.49
C VAL A 9 71.15 -14.75 -14.36
N GLU A 10 72.33 -14.57 -13.75
CA GLU A 10 72.61 -13.63 -12.67
C GLU A 10 72.95 -12.26 -13.27
N VAL A 11 71.93 -11.40 -13.41
CA VAL A 11 72.01 -9.99 -13.86
C VAL A 11 72.28 -9.78 -15.36
N VAL A 12 71.24 -9.38 -16.10
CA VAL A 12 71.32 -8.97 -17.51
C VAL A 12 71.28 -7.43 -17.61
N PRO A 13 72.22 -6.77 -18.33
CA PRO A 13 72.21 -5.31 -18.49
C PRO A 13 70.93 -4.80 -19.16
N GLY A 14 70.15 -3.97 -18.45
CA GLY A 14 68.95 -3.30 -18.96
C GLY A 14 67.66 -3.55 -18.20
N TYR A 15 67.65 -4.41 -17.18
CA TYR A 15 66.55 -4.59 -16.24
C TYR A 15 66.94 -4.02 -14.87
N ARG A 16 66.03 -3.32 -14.19
CA ARG A 16 66.27 -2.78 -12.84
C ARG A 16 65.72 -3.67 -11.73
N GLY A 17 64.85 -4.62 -12.07
CA GLY A 17 64.20 -5.49 -11.11
C GLY A 17 62.90 -4.92 -10.58
N PRO A 18 62.14 -5.75 -9.84
CA PRO A 18 60.84 -5.36 -9.32
C PRO A 18 60.95 -4.30 -8.22
N PRO A 19 59.96 -3.40 -8.08
CA PRO A 19 59.97 -2.38 -7.03
C PRO A 19 59.77 -3.01 -5.64
N ALA A 20 60.49 -2.50 -4.65
CA ALA A 20 60.38 -2.91 -3.25
C ALA A 20 59.21 -2.18 -2.55
N VAL A 21 57.98 -2.54 -2.92
CA VAL A 21 56.74 -1.89 -2.46
C VAL A 21 55.75 -2.92 -1.92
N TRP A 22 54.80 -2.46 -1.09
CA TRP A 22 53.70 -3.26 -0.52
C TRP A 22 54.14 -4.54 0.21
N GLY A 23 55.35 -4.55 0.78
CA GLY A 23 55.89 -5.69 1.51
C GLY A 23 56.15 -6.94 0.65
N LEU A 24 56.12 -6.81 -0.68
CA LEU A 24 56.30 -7.94 -1.59
C LEU A 24 57.74 -8.48 -1.50
N GLN A 25 57.85 -9.77 -1.19
CA GLN A 25 59.11 -10.49 -1.17
C GLN A 25 59.34 -11.21 -2.49
N TRP A 26 60.02 -10.51 -3.41
CA TRP A 26 60.29 -11.01 -4.75
C TRP A 26 61.27 -12.19 -4.74
N SER A 27 60.90 -13.23 -5.46
CA SER A 27 61.79 -14.31 -5.85
C SER A 27 62.89 -13.79 -6.77
N ARG A 28 63.97 -14.56 -6.87
CA ARG A 28 65.09 -14.24 -7.76
C ARG A 28 64.57 -14.08 -9.19
N PRO A 29 64.79 -12.91 -9.84
CA PRO A 29 64.26 -12.67 -11.17
C PRO A 29 64.81 -13.66 -12.20
N LYS A 30 63.95 -14.09 -13.14
CA LYS A 30 64.30 -14.98 -14.24
C LYS A 30 64.00 -14.31 -15.58
N ILE A 31 64.82 -14.59 -16.59
CA ILE A 31 64.56 -14.12 -17.95
C ILE A 31 63.67 -15.12 -18.66
N VAL A 32 62.54 -14.63 -19.18
CA VAL A 32 61.53 -15.42 -19.89
C VAL A 32 61.35 -14.85 -21.29
N VAL A 33 61.57 -15.69 -22.30
CA VAL A 33 61.28 -15.33 -23.69
C VAL A 33 59.79 -15.58 -23.96
N THR A 34 59.03 -14.50 -24.12
CA THR A 34 57.60 -14.55 -24.43
C THR A 34 57.35 -14.28 -25.92
N ARG A 35 56.11 -14.48 -26.39
CA ARG A 35 55.70 -14.04 -27.74
C ARG A 35 55.87 -12.54 -27.98
N ARG A 36 55.98 -11.74 -26.92
CA ARG A 36 56.14 -10.28 -26.94
C ARG A 36 57.59 -9.86 -26.66
N GLY A 37 58.54 -10.77 -26.82
CA GLY A 37 59.96 -10.54 -26.55
C GLY A 37 60.41 -10.99 -25.17
N GLU A 38 61.68 -10.73 -24.89
CA GLU A 38 62.36 -11.06 -23.63
C GLU A 38 61.87 -10.15 -22.49
N ARG A 39 61.47 -10.77 -21.37
CA ARG A 39 61.03 -10.08 -20.16
C ARG A 39 61.73 -10.65 -18.95
N GLN A 40 61.89 -9.83 -17.92
CA GLN A 40 62.30 -10.29 -16.62
C GLN A 40 61.05 -10.54 -15.76
N LEU A 41 60.94 -11.75 -15.22
CA LEU A 41 59.85 -12.16 -14.35
C LEU A 41 60.38 -12.31 -12.92
N ALA A 42 59.77 -11.60 -11.99
CA ALA A 42 59.89 -11.86 -10.56
C ALA A 42 58.51 -12.23 -10.00
N LYS A 43 58.48 -13.11 -8.99
CA LYS A 43 57.23 -13.54 -8.35
C LYS A 43 57.29 -13.32 -6.85
N ALA A 44 56.21 -12.88 -6.23
CA ALA A 44 56.09 -12.74 -4.78
C ALA A 44 54.76 -13.33 -4.30
N PRO A 45 54.67 -13.83 -3.06
CA PRO A 45 53.37 -14.04 -2.41
C PRO A 45 52.59 -12.71 -2.36
N GLY A 46 51.29 -12.75 -2.61
CA GLY A 46 50.42 -11.59 -2.47
C GLY A 46 50.34 -11.08 -1.04
N THR A 47 50.19 -9.76 -0.91
CA THR A 47 50.03 -9.06 0.36
C THR A 47 48.72 -8.27 0.35
N PRO A 48 48.08 -8.02 1.51
CA PRO A 48 46.89 -7.17 1.60
C PRO A 48 47.11 -5.78 0.98
N GLU A 49 48.30 -5.21 1.14
CA GLU A 49 48.65 -3.90 0.58
C GLU A 49 48.71 -3.92 -0.95
N PHE A 50 49.18 -5.01 -1.56
CA PHE A 50 49.13 -5.18 -3.01
C PHE A 50 47.70 -5.46 -3.51
N GLU A 51 46.89 -6.22 -2.75
CA GLU A 51 45.47 -6.43 -3.08
C GLU A 51 44.70 -5.11 -3.14
N GLU A 52 44.92 -4.23 -2.17
CA GLU A 52 44.33 -2.91 -2.13
C GLU A 52 44.79 -2.04 -3.30
N ALA A 53 46.10 -1.97 -3.55
CA ALA A 53 46.68 -1.26 -4.69
C ALA A 53 46.13 -1.78 -6.04
N TRP A 54 46.04 -3.10 -6.20
CA TRP A 54 45.50 -3.76 -7.38
C TRP A 54 44.00 -3.48 -7.56
N SER A 55 43.22 -3.39 -6.48
CA SER A 55 41.81 -2.97 -6.54
C SER A 55 41.62 -1.52 -6.96
N LEU A 56 42.56 -0.64 -6.59
CA LEU A 56 42.50 0.79 -6.87
C LEU A 56 42.98 1.15 -8.28
N ALA A 57 43.96 0.42 -8.81
CA ALA A 57 44.65 0.77 -10.04
C ALA A 57 45.06 -0.46 -10.86
N HIS A 58 44.16 -1.44 -10.99
CA HIS A 58 44.38 -2.67 -11.77
C HIS A 58 44.99 -2.38 -13.15
N ASP A 59 44.35 -1.52 -13.94
CA ASP A 59 44.74 -1.28 -15.33
C ASP A 59 46.13 -0.65 -15.42
N ASP A 60 46.40 0.36 -14.59
CA ASP A 60 47.71 1.01 -14.53
C ASP A 60 48.80 0.04 -14.05
N LEU A 61 48.57 -0.72 -12.97
CA LEU A 61 49.56 -1.67 -12.45
C LEU A 61 49.83 -2.81 -13.45
N SER A 62 48.79 -3.28 -14.14
CA SER A 62 48.89 -4.28 -15.20
C SER A 62 49.70 -3.77 -16.39
N GLU A 63 49.49 -2.51 -16.79
CA GLU A 63 50.25 -1.85 -17.85
C GLU A 63 51.76 -1.81 -17.55
N TYR A 64 52.13 -1.50 -16.31
CA TYR A 64 53.53 -1.44 -15.87
C TYR A 64 54.11 -2.79 -15.41
N GLY A 65 53.40 -3.89 -15.66
CA GLY A 65 53.94 -5.24 -15.58
C GLY A 65 53.56 -6.03 -14.33
N PHE A 66 52.78 -5.47 -13.40
CA PHE A 66 52.22 -6.28 -12.32
C PHE A 66 51.14 -7.22 -12.86
N ALA A 67 51.02 -8.40 -12.27
CA ALA A 67 50.00 -9.36 -12.63
C ALA A 67 49.57 -10.14 -11.39
N TRP A 68 48.27 -10.33 -11.23
CA TRP A 68 47.73 -11.30 -10.28
C TRP A 68 47.74 -12.69 -10.91
N GLU A 69 48.62 -13.57 -10.46
CA GLU A 69 48.68 -14.97 -10.90
C GLU A 69 47.73 -15.84 -10.06
N CYS A 70 47.50 -17.07 -10.52
CA CYS A 70 46.71 -18.03 -9.76
C CYS A 70 47.36 -18.32 -8.38
N MET A 71 46.54 -18.75 -7.41
CA MET A 71 47.00 -19.13 -6.06
C MET A 71 47.61 -17.98 -5.24
N GLY A 72 47.15 -16.74 -5.43
CA GLY A 72 47.57 -15.59 -4.61
C GLY A 72 49.03 -15.20 -4.81
N THR A 73 49.60 -15.49 -5.98
CA THR A 73 50.96 -15.08 -6.35
C THR A 73 50.90 -13.83 -7.20
N VAL A 74 51.83 -12.92 -6.98
CA VAL A 74 52.01 -11.68 -7.75
C VAL A 74 53.19 -11.87 -8.69
N GLY A 75 52.98 -11.60 -9.97
CA GLY A 75 54.04 -11.52 -10.96
C GLY A 75 54.40 -10.07 -11.27
N PHE A 76 55.69 -9.80 -11.47
CA PHE A 76 56.16 -8.57 -12.08
C PHE A 76 56.94 -8.89 -13.36
N TRP A 77 56.37 -8.50 -14.50
CA TRP A 77 56.85 -8.73 -15.84
C TRP A 77 57.52 -7.48 -16.38
N GLU A 78 58.76 -7.25 -15.99
CA GLU A 78 59.54 -6.10 -16.42
C GLU A 78 59.88 -6.20 -17.91
N ARG A 79 59.55 -5.14 -18.65
CA ARG A 79 60.02 -4.92 -20.02
C ARG A 79 61.35 -4.16 -19.99
N ARG A 80 62.20 -4.40 -20.98
CA ARG A 80 63.52 -3.74 -21.08
C ARG A 80 63.42 -2.22 -21.24
N ASP A 81 62.31 -1.73 -21.78
CA ASP A 81 62.00 -0.32 -22.02
C ASP A 81 61.08 0.29 -20.96
N LEU A 82 60.89 -0.39 -19.82
CA LEU A 82 60.03 0.11 -18.74
C LEU A 82 60.57 1.42 -18.16
N ASP A 83 59.73 2.45 -18.14
CA ASP A 83 60.03 3.70 -17.44
C ASP A 83 59.70 3.57 -15.95
N HIS A 84 60.74 3.33 -15.15
CA HIS A 84 60.65 3.22 -13.70
C HIS A 84 60.27 4.53 -12.99
N SER A 85 60.42 5.69 -13.65
CA SER A 85 59.97 6.96 -13.09
C SER A 85 58.44 7.06 -13.14
N VAL A 86 57.84 6.72 -14.28
CA VAL A 86 56.38 6.71 -14.44
C VAL A 86 55.73 5.63 -13.56
N LEU A 87 56.33 4.44 -13.46
CA LEU A 87 55.84 3.40 -12.56
C LEU A 87 55.85 3.89 -11.09
N ARG A 88 56.88 4.63 -10.69
CA ARG A 88 56.95 5.22 -9.35
C ARG A 88 55.86 6.26 -9.14
N ASP A 89 55.63 7.14 -10.10
CA ASP A 89 54.55 8.14 -10.01
C ASP A 89 53.16 7.48 -9.88
N VAL A 90 52.92 6.37 -10.59
CA VAL A 90 51.68 5.58 -10.44
C VAL A 90 51.55 5.06 -9.02
N ILE A 91 52.59 4.43 -8.48
CA ILE A 91 52.61 3.87 -7.11
C ILE A 91 52.40 4.97 -6.07
N ASP A 92 53.11 6.10 -6.21
CA ASP A 92 53.06 7.21 -5.27
C ASP A 92 51.70 7.93 -5.30
N SER A 93 50.94 7.82 -6.41
CA SER A 93 49.59 8.39 -6.53
C SER A 93 48.48 7.54 -5.89
N LEU A 94 48.76 6.27 -5.52
CA LEU A 94 47.73 5.35 -5.02
C LEU A 94 47.07 5.80 -3.71
N PRO A 95 47.79 6.36 -2.71
CA PRO A 95 47.14 6.86 -1.50
C PRO A 95 46.10 7.95 -1.78
N ASP A 96 46.38 8.87 -2.72
CA ASP A 96 45.42 9.92 -3.12
C ASP A 96 44.22 9.35 -3.88
N ARG A 97 44.41 8.26 -4.63
CA ARG A 97 43.31 7.54 -5.29
C ARG A 97 42.43 6.81 -4.26
N ALA A 98 43.05 6.18 -3.26
CA ALA A 98 42.34 5.56 -2.13
C ALA A 98 41.48 6.59 -1.39
N ALA A 99 42.09 7.70 -0.97
CA ALA A 99 41.40 8.78 -0.26
C ALA A 99 40.23 9.37 -1.06
N ARG A 100 40.37 9.54 -2.39
CA ARG A 100 39.27 10.00 -3.26
C ARG A 100 38.13 9.00 -3.34
N ARG A 101 38.43 7.71 -3.45
CA ARG A 101 37.43 6.63 -3.48
C ARG A 101 36.67 6.54 -2.17
N GLU A 102 37.36 6.64 -1.05
CA GLU A 102 36.76 6.67 0.29
C GLU A 102 35.85 7.90 0.47
N ALA A 103 36.32 9.08 0.11
CA ALA A 103 35.53 10.31 0.17
C ALA A 103 34.27 10.23 -0.71
N GLU A 104 34.37 9.63 -1.90
CA GLU A 104 33.20 9.40 -2.75
C GLU A 104 32.25 8.36 -2.16
N ALA A 105 32.76 7.28 -1.57
CA ALA A 105 31.95 6.26 -0.91
C ALA A 105 31.16 6.85 0.27
N LEU A 106 31.80 7.69 1.08
CA LEU A 106 31.16 8.40 2.19
C LEU A 106 30.05 9.33 1.70
N ARG A 107 30.31 10.17 0.68
CA ARG A 107 29.28 11.04 0.08
C ARG A 107 28.09 10.26 -0.45
N ARG A 108 28.33 9.16 -1.17
CA ARG A 108 27.25 8.28 -1.67
C ARG A 108 26.47 7.64 -0.53
N GLU A 109 27.11 7.32 0.59
CA GLU A 109 26.42 6.78 1.75
C GLU A 109 25.54 7.83 2.43
N GLU A 110 26.05 9.05 2.59
CA GLU A 110 25.28 10.20 3.11
C GLU A 110 24.07 10.50 2.22
N GLU A 111 24.25 10.60 0.90
CA GLU A 111 23.17 10.80 -0.07
C GLU A 111 22.10 9.70 0.01
N ARG A 112 22.51 8.43 0.15
CA ARG A 112 21.56 7.31 0.33
C ARG A 112 20.78 7.42 1.63
N ARG A 113 21.43 7.84 2.73
CA ARG A 113 20.77 8.03 4.03
C ARG A 113 19.77 9.19 3.97
N GLU A 114 20.13 10.30 3.35
CA GLU A 114 19.25 11.45 3.15
C GLU A 114 18.04 11.10 2.28
N GLU A 115 18.26 10.37 1.17
CA GLU A 115 17.17 9.92 0.32
C GLU A 115 16.25 8.93 1.03
N ALA A 116 16.80 7.98 1.80
CA ALA A 116 16.01 7.05 2.60
C ALA A 116 15.16 7.79 3.63
N ALA A 117 15.74 8.75 4.35
CA ALA A 117 15.03 9.58 5.33
C ALA A 117 13.91 10.41 4.68
N ARG A 118 14.16 10.97 3.48
CA ARG A 118 13.13 11.69 2.70
C ARG A 118 11.98 10.77 2.33
N ARG A 119 12.27 9.58 1.77
CA ARG A 119 11.24 8.59 1.39
C ARG A 119 10.42 8.12 2.58
N GLU A 120 11.06 7.92 3.73
CA GLU A 120 10.38 7.54 4.97
C GLU A 120 9.49 8.67 5.50
N ALA A 121 9.94 9.92 5.45
CA ALA A 121 9.12 11.08 5.82
C ALA A 121 7.90 11.23 4.90
N GLU A 122 8.08 11.11 3.59
CA GLU A 122 6.98 11.13 2.61
C GLU A 122 5.98 10.00 2.85
N GLN A 123 6.46 8.79 3.15
CA GLN A 123 5.60 7.65 3.44
C GLN A 123 4.79 7.87 4.73
N ARG A 124 5.41 8.41 5.79
CA ARG A 124 4.72 8.74 7.04
C ARG A 124 3.62 9.78 6.86
N GLU A 125 3.83 10.80 6.04
CA GLU A 125 2.79 11.79 5.72
C GLU A 125 1.64 11.16 4.93
N ARG A 126 1.93 10.31 3.95
CA ARG A 126 0.88 9.56 3.21
C ARG A 126 0.09 8.63 4.11
N ASP A 127 0.77 7.94 5.03
CA ASP A 127 0.12 7.06 5.99
C ASP A 127 -0.76 7.85 6.96
N ARG A 128 -0.28 8.98 7.47
CA ARG A 128 -1.07 9.88 8.32
C ARG A 128 -2.35 10.34 7.62
N ALA A 129 -2.26 10.80 6.38
CA ALA A 129 -3.43 11.23 5.61
C ALA A 129 -4.42 10.06 5.36
N TYR A 130 -3.90 8.88 5.03
CA TYR A 130 -4.72 7.67 4.84
C TYR A 130 -5.43 7.24 6.12
N ILE A 131 -4.73 7.27 7.26
CA ILE A 131 -5.27 6.92 8.58
C ILE A 131 -6.38 7.89 8.98
N GLU A 132 -6.17 9.20 8.83
CA GLU A 132 -7.22 10.16 9.20
C GLU A 132 -8.43 10.07 8.28
N GLY A 133 -8.22 9.88 6.98
CA GLY A 133 -9.33 9.63 6.04
C GLY A 133 -10.15 8.40 6.40
N ALA A 134 -9.51 7.31 6.83
CA ALA A 134 -10.20 6.11 7.30
C ALA A 134 -11.01 6.38 8.59
N ARG A 135 -10.45 7.14 9.54
CA ARG A 135 -11.15 7.53 10.77
C ARG A 135 -12.37 8.40 10.47
N GLU A 136 -12.23 9.41 9.63
CA GLU A 136 -13.33 10.29 9.23
C GLU A 136 -14.44 9.52 8.53
N ALA A 137 -14.10 8.65 7.57
CA ALA A 137 -15.07 7.82 6.87
C ALA A 137 -15.85 6.91 7.83
N ALA A 138 -15.15 6.26 8.77
CA ALA A 138 -15.77 5.42 9.79
C ALA A 138 -16.69 6.22 10.73
N ARG A 139 -16.22 7.37 11.24
CA ARG A 139 -17.04 8.27 12.09
C ARG A 139 -18.28 8.78 11.37
N ALA A 140 -18.14 9.19 10.11
CA ALA A 140 -19.25 9.67 9.29
C ALA A 140 -20.29 8.57 9.03
N SER A 141 -19.83 7.36 8.68
CA SER A 141 -20.69 6.19 8.48
C SER A 141 -21.43 5.80 9.76
N LEU A 142 -20.74 5.72 10.90
CA LEU A 142 -21.35 5.39 12.19
C LEU A 142 -22.32 6.47 12.67
N ARG A 143 -22.09 7.75 12.35
CA ARG A 143 -22.99 8.84 12.75
C ARG A 143 -24.26 8.87 11.91
N GLY A 144 -24.12 8.75 10.58
CA GLY A 144 -25.24 8.95 9.65
C GLY A 144 -25.97 7.67 9.26
N ARG A 145 -25.31 6.50 9.34
CA ARG A 145 -25.80 5.25 8.75
C ARG A 145 -25.51 4.02 9.61
N ARG A 146 -25.54 4.16 10.95
CA ARG A 146 -25.26 3.04 11.87
C ARG A 146 -26.12 1.81 11.60
N TRP A 147 -27.38 2.00 11.22
CA TRP A 147 -28.32 0.95 10.83
C TRP A 147 -27.85 0.05 9.67
N SER A 148 -26.90 0.51 8.85
CA SER A 148 -26.36 -0.28 7.73
C SER A 148 -25.30 -1.31 8.14
N TRP A 149 -24.87 -1.25 9.41
CA TRP A 149 -23.87 -2.16 9.97
C TRP A 149 -24.57 -3.43 10.47
N ALA A 150 -24.38 -4.53 9.75
CA ALA A 150 -25.18 -5.75 9.91
C ALA A 150 -25.10 -6.43 11.30
N LYS A 151 -24.05 -6.14 12.09
CA LYS A 151 -23.82 -6.76 13.39
C LYS A 151 -23.26 -5.74 14.37
N THR A 152 -23.71 -5.81 15.63
CA THR A 152 -23.17 -5.01 16.74
C THR A 152 -21.67 -5.19 16.90
N SER A 153 -21.17 -6.42 16.76
CA SER A 153 -19.73 -6.71 16.87
C SER A 153 -18.86 -5.94 15.88
N LEU A 154 -19.38 -5.60 14.70
CA LEU A 154 -18.64 -4.80 13.70
C LEU A 154 -18.62 -3.32 14.08
N ILE A 155 -19.69 -2.84 14.72
CA ILE A 155 -19.73 -1.49 15.29
C ILE A 155 -18.75 -1.40 16.45
N ASP A 156 -18.77 -2.39 17.36
CA ASP A 156 -17.88 -2.45 18.51
C ASP A 156 -16.42 -2.47 18.05
N GLU A 157 -16.08 -3.31 17.07
CA GLU A 157 -14.75 -3.35 16.45
C GLU A 157 -14.35 -1.99 15.87
N ALA A 158 -15.23 -1.33 15.11
CA ALA A 158 -14.94 -0.01 14.56
C ALA A 158 -14.75 1.05 15.67
N GLN A 159 -15.54 1.00 16.73
CA GLN A 159 -15.42 1.90 17.88
C GLN A 159 -14.12 1.67 18.65
N GLU A 160 -13.72 0.41 18.87
CA GLU A 160 -12.43 0.05 19.46
C GLU A 160 -11.26 0.58 18.64
N LEU A 161 -11.31 0.40 17.31
CA LEU A 161 -10.28 0.93 16.41
C LEU A 161 -10.24 2.47 16.43
N LEU A 162 -11.39 3.13 16.46
CA LEU A 162 -11.48 4.59 16.54
C LEU A 162 -11.02 5.16 17.89
N ALA A 163 -11.15 4.39 18.97
CA ALA A 163 -10.72 4.78 20.31
C ALA A 163 -9.19 4.68 20.51
N ARG A 164 -8.47 3.97 19.62
CA ARG A 164 -7.02 3.86 19.70
C ARG A 164 -6.37 5.22 19.43
N PRO A 165 -5.47 5.70 20.31
CA PRO A 165 -4.76 6.97 20.08
C PRO A 165 -3.86 6.87 18.83
N GLU A 166 -3.09 5.79 18.75
CA GLU A 166 -2.23 5.47 17.61
C GLU A 166 -2.85 4.35 16.78
N LEU A 167 -3.07 4.62 15.50
CA LEU A 167 -3.61 3.67 14.54
C LEU A 167 -2.60 3.49 13.41
N ASP A 168 -2.20 2.26 13.11
CA ASP A 168 -1.34 1.99 11.96
C ASP A 168 -2.14 1.86 10.66
N ARG A 169 -1.43 1.75 9.54
CA ARG A 169 -2.01 1.61 8.20
C ARG A 169 -2.89 0.37 8.05
N ALA A 170 -2.55 -0.75 8.71
CA ALA A 170 -3.31 -1.99 8.60
C ALA A 170 -4.67 -1.87 9.29
N HIS A 171 -4.69 -1.29 10.50
CA HIS A 171 -5.92 -1.00 11.23
C HIS A 171 -6.78 0.07 10.52
N ALA A 172 -6.16 1.07 9.89
CA ALA A 172 -6.88 2.01 9.02
C ALA A 172 -7.52 1.29 7.81
N GLY A 173 -6.80 0.36 7.18
CA GLY A 173 -7.36 -0.49 6.12
C GLY A 173 -8.55 -1.32 6.61
N ARG A 174 -8.51 -1.82 7.85
CA ARG A 174 -9.64 -2.53 8.47
C ARG A 174 -10.85 -1.63 8.65
N LEU A 175 -10.68 -0.38 9.10
CA LEU A 175 -11.79 0.59 9.20
C LEU A 175 -12.46 0.81 7.83
N ILE A 176 -11.67 0.97 6.76
CA ILE A 176 -12.21 1.15 5.41
C ILE A 176 -13.05 -0.07 5.00
N LEU A 177 -12.56 -1.30 5.22
CA LEU A 177 -13.31 -2.51 4.90
C LEU A 177 -14.66 -2.59 5.64
N LEU A 178 -14.70 -2.17 6.90
CA LEU A 178 -15.94 -2.14 7.68
C LEU A 178 -16.94 -1.10 7.11
N VAL A 179 -16.43 0.08 6.73
CA VAL A 179 -17.24 1.12 6.06
C VAL A 179 -17.77 0.64 4.72
N ASP A 180 -16.95 -0.01 3.90
CA ASP A 180 -17.34 -0.54 2.59
C ASP A 180 -18.40 -1.64 2.71
N GLN A 181 -18.31 -2.48 3.74
CA GLN A 181 -19.33 -3.48 4.03
C GLN A 181 -20.68 -2.82 4.37
N ALA A 182 -20.66 -1.76 5.19
CA ALA A 182 -21.85 -0.99 5.51
C ALA A 182 -22.44 -0.31 4.24
N ALA A 183 -21.60 0.32 3.42
CA ALA A 183 -22.00 0.92 2.14
C ALA A 183 -22.60 -0.13 1.17
N THR A 184 -22.04 -1.33 1.13
CA THR A 184 -22.56 -2.44 0.32
C THR A 184 -23.99 -2.83 0.76
N ASN A 185 -24.27 -2.83 2.06
CA ASN A 185 -25.62 -3.11 2.56
C ASN A 185 -26.63 -2.03 2.17
N VAL A 186 -26.20 -0.76 2.17
CA VAL A 186 -27.01 0.36 1.65
C VAL A 186 -27.32 0.13 0.18
N GLY A 187 -26.30 -0.08 -0.66
CA GLY A 187 -26.50 -0.27 -2.11
C GLY A 187 -27.37 -1.50 -2.45
N ARG A 188 -27.26 -2.59 -1.67
CA ARG A 188 -28.16 -3.76 -1.81
C ARG A 188 -29.60 -3.41 -1.47
N SER A 189 -29.82 -2.60 -0.43
CA SER A 189 -31.14 -2.19 0.01
C SER A 189 -31.76 -1.21 -0.98
N GLU A 190 -31.00 -0.20 -1.45
CA GLU A 190 -31.42 0.72 -2.52
C GLU A 190 -31.85 -0.02 -3.79
N LYS A 191 -31.05 -1.03 -4.21
CA LYS A 191 -31.40 -1.87 -5.36
C LYS A 191 -32.69 -2.63 -5.13
N ARG A 192 -32.88 -3.21 -3.94
CA ARG A 192 -34.06 -4.01 -3.59
C ARG A 192 -35.32 -3.15 -3.47
N THR A 193 -35.23 -1.98 -2.84
CA THR A 193 -36.36 -1.06 -2.66
C THR A 193 -36.79 -0.41 -3.98
N SER A 194 -35.90 -0.36 -4.98
CA SER A 194 -36.22 0.14 -6.32
C SER A 194 -36.92 -0.89 -7.22
N GLN A 195 -37.10 -2.12 -6.74
CA GLN A 195 -37.85 -3.15 -7.46
C GLN A 195 -39.33 -3.12 -7.06
N ALA A 196 -40.18 -3.21 -8.07
CA ALA A 196 -41.62 -3.31 -7.88
C ALA A 196 -41.98 -4.50 -6.98
N HIS A 197 -42.98 -4.31 -6.14
CA HIS A 197 -43.69 -5.38 -5.45
C HIS A 197 -45.10 -5.43 -6.02
N GLU A 198 -45.31 -6.31 -7.00
CA GLU A 198 -46.49 -6.38 -7.87
C GLU A 198 -47.82 -6.32 -7.12
N PRO A 199 -48.03 -7.00 -5.96
CA PRO A 199 -49.29 -6.93 -5.24
C PRO A 199 -49.71 -5.52 -4.78
N GLU A 200 -48.76 -4.62 -4.56
CA GLU A 200 -49.00 -3.28 -4.03
C GLU A 200 -48.91 -2.18 -5.11
N MET A 201 -48.50 -2.52 -6.34
CA MET A 201 -48.25 -1.55 -7.43
C MET A 201 -49.46 -0.68 -7.77
N ARG A 202 -50.66 -1.27 -7.84
CA ARG A 202 -51.90 -0.52 -8.12
C ARG A 202 -52.20 0.53 -7.04
N ARG A 203 -51.86 0.25 -5.79
CA ARG A 203 -52.06 1.17 -4.67
C ARG A 203 -50.95 2.22 -4.61
N ALA A 204 -49.74 1.83 -4.97
CA ALA A 204 -48.56 2.68 -5.02
C ALA A 204 -48.61 3.79 -6.09
N ASP A 205 -49.46 3.66 -7.10
CA ASP A 205 -49.67 4.67 -8.14
C ASP A 205 -50.40 5.93 -7.62
N ASP A 206 -51.13 5.84 -6.49
CA ASP A 206 -51.82 6.99 -5.90
C ASP A 206 -50.82 7.93 -5.17
N PRO A 207 -50.66 9.21 -5.59
CA PRO A 207 -49.73 10.13 -4.95
C PRO A 207 -49.99 10.36 -3.46
N ALA A 208 -51.26 10.28 -3.01
CA ALA A 208 -51.59 10.40 -1.59
C ALA A 208 -51.07 9.20 -0.80
N VAL A 209 -51.04 8.01 -1.41
CA VAL A 209 -50.45 6.81 -0.82
C VAL A 209 -48.93 6.91 -0.79
N GLN A 210 -48.29 7.45 -1.83
CA GLN A 210 -46.84 7.67 -1.85
C GLN A 210 -46.40 8.59 -0.70
N ALA A 211 -47.11 9.70 -0.50
CA ALA A 211 -46.86 10.62 0.60
C ALA A 211 -47.09 9.97 1.97
N ALA A 212 -48.22 9.25 2.15
CA ALA A 212 -48.51 8.54 3.40
C ALA A 212 -47.51 7.39 3.67
N ALA A 213 -46.98 6.75 2.63
CA ALA A 213 -46.01 5.67 2.75
C ALA A 213 -44.66 6.23 3.21
N LEU A 214 -44.21 7.34 2.62
CA LEU A 214 -43.02 8.04 3.06
C LEU A 214 -43.13 8.49 4.52
N GLU A 215 -44.29 9.04 4.89
CA GLU A 215 -44.58 9.42 6.27
C GLU A 215 -44.55 8.22 7.21
N GLY A 216 -45.15 7.10 6.82
CA GLY A 216 -45.15 5.86 7.59
C GLY A 216 -43.76 5.27 7.80
N VAL A 217 -42.91 5.20 6.76
CA VAL A 217 -41.54 4.68 6.91
C VAL A 217 -40.69 5.61 7.78
N ARG A 218 -40.85 6.93 7.67
CA ARG A 218 -40.18 7.91 8.54
C ARG A 218 -40.64 7.79 9.99
N HIS A 219 -41.93 7.54 10.21
CA HIS A 219 -42.47 7.34 11.55
C HIS A 219 -41.84 6.12 12.24
N ILE A 220 -41.81 4.96 11.58
CA ILE A 220 -41.18 3.77 12.16
C ILE A 220 -39.68 3.99 12.37
N THR A 221 -39.01 4.62 11.40
CA THR A 221 -37.57 4.93 11.46
C THR A 221 -37.21 5.83 12.64
N LEU A 222 -38.07 6.80 12.97
CA LEU A 222 -37.91 7.68 14.14
C LEU A 222 -37.86 6.90 15.46
N HIS A 223 -38.56 5.76 15.53
CA HIS A 223 -38.62 4.91 16.70
C HIS A 223 -37.58 3.77 16.69
N ASP A 224 -36.81 3.60 15.61
CA ASP A 224 -35.78 2.56 15.46
C ASP A 224 -34.42 3.01 16.04
N GLU A 225 -34.39 3.37 17.33
CA GLU A 225 -33.19 3.89 18.01
C GLU A 225 -32.09 2.84 18.20
N ASP A 226 -32.48 1.58 18.36
CA ASP A 226 -31.57 0.45 18.55
C ASP A 226 -31.20 -0.24 17.24
N TRP A 227 -31.75 0.24 16.11
CA TRP A 227 -31.51 -0.29 14.76
C TRP A 227 -31.70 -1.80 14.66
N ALA A 228 -32.78 -2.30 15.27
CA ALA A 228 -33.12 -3.73 15.36
C ALA A 228 -32.05 -4.62 16.03
N SER A 229 -31.20 -4.05 16.89
CA SER A 229 -30.24 -4.83 17.68
C SER A 229 -30.92 -5.57 18.84
N VAL A 230 -32.00 -5.01 19.39
CA VAL A 230 -32.80 -5.53 20.51
C VAL A 230 -34.18 -5.97 20.02
N GLN A 231 -34.70 -7.07 20.56
CA GLN A 231 -36.07 -7.51 20.28
C GLN A 231 -37.05 -6.84 21.27
N ASN A 232 -37.51 -5.63 20.93
CA ASN A 232 -38.46 -4.84 21.75
C ASN A 232 -39.84 -4.67 21.08
N GLY A 233 -39.99 -5.08 19.80
CA GLY A 233 -41.23 -4.91 19.03
C GLY A 233 -41.50 -3.48 18.55
N VAL A 234 -40.50 -2.60 18.64
CA VAL A 234 -40.53 -1.19 18.25
C VAL A 234 -39.49 -0.97 17.13
N GLY A 235 -39.78 -0.09 16.19
CA GLY A 235 -38.89 0.18 15.07
C GLY A 235 -38.92 -0.93 14.02
N TRP A 236 -37.79 -1.11 13.33
CA TRP A 236 -37.67 -2.08 12.25
C TRP A 236 -37.24 -3.45 12.77
N SER A 237 -37.47 -4.49 11.98
CA SER A 237 -36.84 -5.80 12.23
C SER A 237 -35.45 -5.86 11.60
N ARG A 238 -34.61 -6.81 12.01
CA ARG A 238 -33.29 -7.04 11.38
C ARG A 238 -33.35 -7.21 9.86
N SER A 239 -34.43 -7.81 9.36
CA SER A 239 -34.62 -8.02 7.92
C SER A 239 -35.12 -6.80 7.16
N THR A 240 -35.58 -5.76 7.87
CA THR A 240 -36.26 -4.60 7.27
C THR A 240 -35.64 -3.24 7.64
N THR A 241 -34.72 -3.19 8.61
CA THR A 241 -34.09 -1.94 9.06
C THR A 241 -33.38 -1.20 7.92
N CYS A 242 -32.51 -1.87 7.15
CA CYS A 242 -31.82 -1.20 6.04
C CYS A 242 -32.78 -0.65 4.97
N ASP A 243 -33.78 -1.44 4.57
CA ASP A 243 -34.76 -0.99 3.56
C ASP A 243 -35.59 0.18 4.09
N GLY A 244 -36.00 0.13 5.35
CA GLY A 244 -36.78 1.16 6.03
C GLY A 244 -36.03 2.49 6.12
N HIS A 245 -34.77 2.46 6.59
CA HIS A 245 -33.92 3.65 6.69
C HIS A 245 -33.58 4.23 5.31
N VAL A 246 -33.31 3.40 4.29
CA VAL A 246 -33.09 3.87 2.92
C VAL A 246 -34.34 4.61 2.42
N LEU A 247 -35.52 4.02 2.54
CA LEU A 247 -36.77 4.64 2.08
C LEU A 247 -37.10 5.93 2.86
N ALA A 248 -36.87 5.95 4.16
CA ALA A 248 -37.13 7.12 5.01
C ALA A 248 -36.23 8.33 4.67
N GLY A 249 -35.02 8.07 4.20
CA GLY A 249 -34.05 9.08 3.78
C GLY A 249 -34.32 9.72 2.41
N LEU A 250 -35.30 9.23 1.65
CA LEU A 250 -35.67 9.80 0.35
C LEU A 250 -36.59 11.03 0.52
N ASP A 251 -36.51 11.97 -0.41
CA ASP A 251 -37.40 13.15 -0.45
C ASP A 251 -38.81 12.78 -0.92
N ARG A 252 -38.90 11.83 -1.84
CA ARG A 252 -40.14 11.29 -2.42
C ARG A 252 -39.92 9.83 -2.81
N LEU A 253 -41.00 9.05 -2.82
CA LEU A 253 -40.97 7.65 -3.26
C LEU A 253 -41.47 7.53 -4.71
N THR A 254 -40.81 6.70 -5.52
CA THR A 254 -41.39 6.25 -6.80
C THR A 254 -42.50 5.23 -6.57
N ILE A 255 -43.18 4.80 -7.64
CA ILE A 255 -44.22 3.77 -7.55
C ILE A 255 -43.61 2.44 -7.05
N GLU A 256 -42.46 2.05 -7.56
CA GLU A 256 -41.76 0.83 -7.16
C GLU A 256 -41.37 0.90 -5.68
N GLN A 257 -40.75 2.01 -5.26
CA GLN A 257 -40.37 2.24 -3.87
C GLN A 257 -41.58 2.27 -2.93
N THR A 258 -42.69 2.87 -3.38
CA THR A 258 -43.94 2.91 -2.60
C THR A 258 -44.55 1.51 -2.48
N SER A 259 -44.53 0.71 -3.54
CA SER A 259 -45.02 -0.67 -3.50
C SER A 259 -44.22 -1.52 -2.50
N HIS A 260 -42.90 -1.30 -2.42
CA HIS A 260 -42.03 -1.93 -1.46
C HIS A 260 -42.28 -1.42 -0.04
N ALA A 261 -42.45 -0.11 0.14
CA ALA A 261 -42.77 0.52 1.42
C ALA A 261 -44.10 -0.04 1.98
N LEU A 262 -45.14 -0.16 1.16
CA LEU A 262 -46.43 -0.74 1.56
C LEU A 262 -46.28 -2.16 2.12
N ARG A 263 -45.46 -3.00 1.48
CA ARG A 263 -45.14 -4.36 1.96
C ARG A 263 -44.51 -4.33 3.36
N LEU A 264 -43.53 -3.44 3.58
CA LEU A 264 -42.86 -3.29 4.87
C LEU A 264 -43.83 -2.77 5.95
N LEU A 265 -44.57 -1.70 5.64
CA LEU A 265 -45.52 -1.07 6.54
C LEU A 265 -46.66 -2.01 6.94
N ARG A 266 -47.05 -2.95 6.07
CA ARG A 266 -48.08 -3.95 6.37
C ARG A 266 -47.63 -4.94 7.45
N VAL A 267 -46.34 -5.27 7.50
CA VAL A 267 -45.73 -6.10 8.55
C VAL A 267 -45.70 -5.34 9.87
N HIS A 268 -45.36 -4.05 9.82
CA HIS A 268 -45.19 -3.18 11.00
C HIS A 268 -46.42 -2.34 11.35
N ARG A 269 -47.59 -2.69 10.78
CA ARG A 269 -48.82 -1.86 10.81
C ARG A 269 -49.30 -1.45 12.20
N LYS A 270 -48.99 -2.24 13.23
CA LYS A 270 -49.40 -1.97 14.63
C LYS A 270 -48.66 -0.77 15.23
N GLN A 271 -47.54 -0.37 14.64
CA GLN A 271 -46.76 0.79 15.06
C GLN A 271 -47.22 2.10 14.39
N LEU A 272 -48.16 2.04 13.44
CA LEU A 272 -48.57 3.22 12.68
C LEU A 272 -49.67 4.01 13.39
N PRO A 273 -49.61 5.35 13.36
CA PRO A 273 -50.73 6.20 13.74
C PRO A 273 -51.96 5.87 12.91
N GLY A 274 -53.15 5.86 13.52
CA GLY A 274 -54.40 5.48 12.85
C GLY A 274 -54.65 6.23 11.53
N ARG A 275 -54.32 7.52 11.47
CA ARG A 275 -54.44 8.32 10.24
C ARG A 275 -53.58 7.80 9.08
N ILE A 276 -52.34 7.39 9.37
CA ILE A 276 -51.39 6.88 8.37
C ILE A 276 -51.87 5.48 7.95
N PHE A 277 -52.24 4.64 8.92
CA PHE A 277 -52.78 3.31 8.65
C PHE A 277 -54.00 3.37 7.71
N LEU A 278 -54.95 4.27 7.98
CA LEU A 278 -56.14 4.45 7.14
C LEU A 278 -55.77 4.97 5.74
N ALA A 279 -54.90 5.96 5.63
CA ALA A 279 -54.46 6.47 4.32
C ALA A 279 -53.82 5.37 3.46
N LEU A 280 -53.02 4.49 4.08
CA LEU A 280 -52.33 3.42 3.38
C LEU A 280 -53.26 2.25 3.01
N PHE A 281 -54.04 1.77 3.98
CA PHE A 281 -54.69 0.45 3.90
C PHE A 281 -56.21 0.48 3.94
N ALA A 282 -56.84 1.60 4.32
CA ALA A 282 -58.29 1.69 4.17
C ALA A 282 -58.63 1.74 2.68
N LEU A 283 -59.52 0.85 2.27
CA LEU A 283 -60.24 1.00 1.01
C LEU A 283 -60.85 2.39 1.04
N ARG A 284 -60.55 3.21 0.02
CA ARG A 284 -61.27 4.45 -0.22
C ARG A 284 -62.72 4.00 -0.39
N LEU A 285 -63.55 4.15 0.65
CA LEU A 285 -64.98 3.94 0.48
C LEU A 285 -65.38 4.88 -0.66
N PRO A 286 -66.00 4.38 -1.74
CA PRO A 286 -66.43 5.26 -2.81
C PRO A 286 -67.29 6.38 -2.19
N ALA A 287 -67.04 7.62 -2.62
CA ALA A 287 -67.64 8.84 -2.08
C ALA A 287 -69.19 8.82 -2.03
N ALA A 288 -69.83 7.82 -2.65
CA ALA A 288 -71.26 7.58 -2.67
C ALA A 288 -71.90 7.15 -1.34
N GLN A 289 -71.13 6.91 -0.26
CA GLN A 289 -71.72 6.54 1.06
C GLN A 289 -71.52 7.58 2.17
N ALA A 290 -70.81 8.69 1.91
CA ALA A 290 -70.66 9.76 2.91
C ALA A 290 -71.91 10.65 3.04
N THR A 291 -72.86 10.57 2.11
CA THR A 291 -74.08 11.38 2.11
C THR A 291 -75.31 10.70 2.75
N LEU A 292 -75.22 9.43 3.16
CA LEU A 292 -76.37 8.70 3.73
C LEU A 292 -76.39 8.63 5.28
N SER A 293 -75.44 9.27 5.97
CA SER A 293 -75.41 9.27 7.44
C SER A 293 -75.82 10.61 8.09
N LEU A 294 -76.32 11.57 7.32
CA LEU A 294 -76.81 12.86 7.83
C LEU A 294 -78.32 13.08 7.63
N SER A 295 -79.07 12.08 7.18
CA SER A 295 -80.52 12.20 6.94
C SER A 295 -81.41 11.36 7.85
N ASP A 296 -80.88 10.66 8.86
CA ASP A 296 -81.69 9.96 9.86
C ASP A 296 -81.18 10.25 11.28
N ALA A 297 -81.40 11.48 11.74
CA ALA A 297 -81.49 11.82 13.15
C ALA A 297 -82.18 13.19 13.32
N GLY A 298 -83.50 13.16 13.51
CA GLY A 298 -84.27 14.19 14.24
C GLY A 298 -84.64 15.46 13.49
#